data_AF-A0A4Q7D1N2-F1
#
_entry.id   AF-A0A4Q7D1N2-F1
#
_cell.length_a   1.000
_cell.length_b   1.000
_cell.length_c   1.000
_cell.angle_alpha   90.00
_cell.angle_beta   90.00
_cell.angle_gamma   90.00
#
_symmetry.space_group_name_H-M   'P 1'
#
loop_
_entity.id
_entity.type
_entity.pdbx_description
1 polymer ?
#
loop_
_entity_poly.entity_id
_entity_poly.type
_entity_poly.pdbx_seq_one_letter_code
_entity_poly.pdbx_strand_id
1 'polypeptide(L)'
;MINKLISLLSPPSQRIFDNTAWANFESEGNPRLPNDFKQLISIYGCGSVDDFLWILDPFSKNPNLNFEKSKYFIDAYAVMRQEFSSDYPRPAYPAEGSFLPWAVTDNGETLVWLVNGEPESWKVAIHSSDQGAEEVYNFGCVEFLLKLLSRDISSKILPSQFPPDDLDNHFFRIAD
;
A
#
# COMPACT_ATOMS: atom_id res chain seq x y z
N MET A 1 -11.41 3.75 -12.69
CA MET A 1 -10.41 2.72 -12.34
C MET A 1 -10.88 1.86 -11.19
N ILE A 2 -11.29 2.46 -10.06
CA ILE A 2 -11.82 1.73 -8.91
C ILE A 2 -12.97 0.75 -9.25
N ASN A 3 -13.91 1.11 -10.13
CA ASN A 3 -14.98 0.18 -10.54
C ASN A 3 -14.47 -1.07 -11.28
N LYS A 4 -13.35 -0.98 -11.99
CA LYS A 4 -12.71 -2.15 -12.62
C LYS A 4 -12.01 -3.02 -11.58
N LEU A 5 -11.43 -2.39 -10.55
CA LEU A 5 -10.90 -3.14 -9.41
C LEU A 5 -12.02 -3.87 -8.68
N ILE A 6 -13.16 -3.21 -8.41
CA ILE A 6 -14.35 -3.82 -7.78
C ILE A 6 -14.88 -5.04 -8.54
N SER A 7 -14.83 -5.02 -9.88
CA SER A 7 -15.27 -6.19 -10.66
C SER A 7 -14.33 -7.38 -10.57
N LEU A 8 -13.08 -7.16 -10.17
CA LEU A 8 -12.04 -8.18 -10.08
C LEU A 8 -11.76 -8.62 -8.63
N LEU A 9 -11.87 -7.69 -7.68
CA LEU A 9 -11.71 -7.86 -6.25
C LEU A 9 -13.04 -7.46 -5.60
N SER A 10 -13.83 -8.45 -5.19
CA SER A 10 -15.15 -8.16 -4.64
C SER A 10 -15.04 -7.39 -3.31
N PRO A 11 -15.75 -6.26 -3.15
CA PRO A 11 -15.72 -5.52 -1.89
C PRO A 11 -16.42 -6.33 -0.78
N PRO A 12 -16.04 -6.12 0.48
CA PRO A 12 -16.75 -6.70 1.61
C PRO A 12 -18.24 -6.29 1.61
N SER A 13 -19.10 -7.15 2.15
CA SER A 13 -20.55 -6.90 2.24
C SER A 13 -20.84 -5.56 2.94
N GLN A 14 -21.65 -4.70 2.30
CA GLN A 14 -22.12 -3.37 2.73
C GLN A 14 -21.36 -2.76 3.92
N ARG A 15 -20.19 -2.17 3.63
CA ARG A 15 -19.50 -1.28 4.55
C ARG A 15 -20.12 0.11 4.50
N ILE A 16 -20.42 0.67 5.67
CA ILE A 16 -20.75 2.10 5.82
C ILE A 16 -19.50 2.80 6.30
N PHE A 17 -18.95 3.70 5.48
CA PHE A 17 -17.77 4.50 5.83
C PHE A 17 -18.13 5.98 5.87
N ASP A 18 -17.80 6.64 6.96
CA ASP A 18 -17.99 8.08 7.11
C ASP A 18 -16.82 8.84 6.47
N ASN A 19 -17.07 9.45 5.31
CA ASN A 19 -16.06 10.20 4.59
C ASN A 19 -15.55 11.45 5.36
N THR A 20 -16.24 11.90 6.42
CA THR A 20 -15.71 12.97 7.28
C THR A 20 -14.47 12.52 8.07
N ALA A 21 -14.27 11.21 8.24
CA ALA A 21 -13.06 10.66 8.86
C ALA A 21 -11.78 11.09 8.12
N TRP A 22 -11.82 11.21 6.79
CA TRP A 22 -10.69 11.73 6.01
C TRP A 22 -10.37 13.18 6.29
N ALA A 23 -11.41 14.03 6.40
CA ALA A 23 -11.21 15.45 6.72
C ALA A 23 -10.58 15.60 8.12
N ASN A 24 -11.01 14.78 9.09
CA ASN A 24 -10.43 14.75 10.43
C ASN A 24 -8.97 14.31 10.40
N PHE A 25 -8.67 13.18 9.72
CA PHE A 25 -7.31 12.67 9.56
C PHE A 25 -6.36 13.74 9.03
N GLU A 26 -6.74 14.46 7.97
CA GLU A 26 -5.91 15.52 7.38
C GLU A 26 -5.80 16.75 8.30
N SER A 27 -6.84 17.08 9.06
CA SER A 27 -6.82 18.21 10.00
C SER A 27 -5.92 17.98 11.22
N GLU A 28 -5.64 16.73 11.56
CA GLU A 28 -4.78 16.33 12.69
C GLU A 28 -3.28 16.40 12.36
N GLY A 29 -2.91 16.92 11.18
CA GLY A 29 -1.51 17.06 10.76
C GLY A 29 -0.90 15.77 10.18
N ASN A 30 -1.72 14.76 9.90
CA ASN A 30 -1.29 13.58 9.15
C ASN A 30 -0.99 13.93 7.69
N PRO A 31 -0.18 13.12 6.98
CA PRO A 31 0.07 13.35 5.56
C PRO A 31 -1.22 13.30 4.75
N ARG A 32 -1.35 14.21 3.78
CA ARG A 32 -2.35 14.06 2.73
C ARG A 32 -2.02 12.81 1.91
N LEU A 33 -3.00 11.92 1.76
CA LEU A 33 -2.83 10.67 1.02
C LEU A 33 -3.47 10.74 -0.37
N PRO A 34 -3.02 9.93 -1.34
CA PRO A 34 -3.61 9.86 -2.67
C PRO A 34 -5.12 9.57 -2.62
N ASN A 35 -5.89 10.22 -3.49
CA ASN A 35 -7.35 10.08 -3.52
C ASN A 35 -7.80 8.67 -3.92
N ASP A 36 -7.03 7.96 -4.74
CA ASP A 36 -7.33 6.57 -5.10
C ASP A 36 -7.20 5.62 -3.90
N PHE A 37 -6.22 5.85 -3.02
CA PHE A 37 -6.10 5.15 -1.75
C PHE A 37 -7.26 5.48 -0.81
N LYS A 38 -7.68 6.75 -0.72
CA LYS A 38 -8.86 7.11 0.06
C LYS A 38 -10.11 6.38 -0.40
N GLN A 39 -10.30 6.26 -1.73
CA GLN A 39 -11.39 5.47 -2.31
C GLN A 39 -11.27 3.98 -1.96
N LEU A 40 -10.07 3.41 -2.10
CA LEU A 40 -9.79 2.02 -1.75
C LEU A 40 -10.18 1.75 -0.28
N ILE A 41 -9.66 2.54 0.64
CA ILE A 41 -9.96 2.41 2.07
C ILE A 41 -11.44 2.66 2.32
N SER A 42 -12.11 3.65 1.74
CA SER A 42 -13.55 3.87 1.96
C SER A 42 -14.40 2.66 1.53
N ILE A 43 -14.01 1.94 0.48
CA ILE A 43 -14.75 0.78 -0.04
C ILE A 43 -14.41 -0.52 0.70
N TYR A 44 -13.13 -0.83 0.83
CA TYR A 44 -12.66 -2.13 1.34
C TYR A 44 -12.36 -2.10 2.85
N GLY A 45 -11.88 -0.97 3.35
CA GLY A 45 -11.42 -0.83 4.73
C GLY A 45 -10.15 -1.62 5.03
N CYS A 46 -10.00 -1.99 6.30
CA CYS A 46 -8.87 -2.75 6.80
C CYS A 46 -9.00 -4.25 6.49
N GLY A 47 -7.96 -4.82 5.89
CA GLY A 47 -7.97 -6.22 5.49
C GLY A 47 -6.85 -6.60 4.52
N SER A 48 -7.01 -7.77 3.91
CA SER A 48 -6.07 -8.33 2.93
C SER A 48 -6.73 -8.68 1.60
N VAL A 49 -5.94 -8.59 0.54
CA VAL A 49 -6.22 -9.14 -0.78
C VAL A 49 -5.65 -10.55 -0.85
N ASP A 50 -6.50 -11.52 -1.20
CA ASP A 50 -6.22 -12.96 -1.30
C ASP A 50 -5.42 -13.54 -0.13
N ASP A 51 -5.74 -13.11 1.09
CA ASP A 51 -5.06 -13.55 2.32
C ASP A 51 -3.53 -13.35 2.30
N PHE A 52 -3.00 -12.44 1.47
CA PHE A 52 -1.55 -12.25 1.32
C PHE A 52 -1.10 -10.80 1.40
N LEU A 53 -1.79 -9.89 0.71
CA LEU A 53 -1.43 -8.47 0.65
C LEU A 53 -2.33 -7.65 1.58
N TRP A 54 -1.78 -7.20 2.69
CA TRP A 54 -2.48 -6.49 3.76
C TRP A 54 -2.42 -4.98 3.57
N ILE A 55 -3.58 -4.33 3.48
CA ILE A 55 -3.70 -2.89 3.30
C ILE A 55 -3.69 -2.20 4.66
N LEU A 56 -2.82 -1.20 4.82
CA LEU A 56 -2.80 -0.39 6.03
C LEU A 56 -3.96 0.61 5.99
N ASP A 57 -4.85 0.60 6.98
CA ASP A 57 -5.99 1.50 7.08
C ASP A 57 -5.77 2.53 8.20
N PRO A 58 -5.75 3.85 7.91
CA PRO A 58 -5.61 4.87 8.94
C PRO A 58 -6.66 4.82 10.06
N PHE A 59 -7.82 4.24 9.79
CA PHE A 59 -8.95 4.18 10.71
C PHE A 59 -9.11 2.83 11.41
N SER A 60 -8.22 1.87 11.15
CA SER A 60 -8.30 0.55 11.75
C SER A 60 -8.02 0.60 13.25
N LYS A 61 -8.81 -0.14 14.03
CA LYS A 61 -8.54 -0.41 15.44
C LYS A 61 -7.49 -1.49 15.64
N ASN A 62 -7.23 -2.29 14.60
CA ASN A 62 -6.18 -3.30 14.62
C ASN A 62 -4.81 -2.59 14.52
N PRO A 63 -4.01 -2.57 15.60
CA PRO A 63 -2.72 -1.87 15.59
C PRO A 63 -1.71 -2.52 14.62
N ASN A 64 -1.96 -3.75 14.16
CA ASN A 64 -1.11 -4.41 13.17
C ASN A 64 -1.35 -3.95 11.74
N LEU A 65 -2.52 -3.38 11.47
CA LEU A 65 -2.94 -2.92 10.15
C LEU A 65 -3.29 -1.42 10.14
N ASN A 66 -3.13 -0.73 11.26
CA ASN A 66 -3.27 0.72 11.28
C ASN A 66 -2.13 1.38 10.50
N PHE A 67 -2.44 2.43 9.75
CA PHE A 67 -1.46 3.23 9.00
C PHE A 67 -0.28 3.75 9.83
N GLU A 68 -0.43 3.92 11.14
CA GLU A 68 0.70 4.25 12.03
C GLU A 68 1.86 3.27 11.94
N LYS A 69 1.62 2.02 11.51
CA LYS A 69 2.67 1.04 11.24
C LYS A 69 3.66 1.49 10.17
N SER A 70 3.29 2.43 9.30
CA SER A 70 4.20 3.05 8.34
C SER A 70 5.46 3.63 9.02
N LYS A 71 5.34 4.13 10.26
CA LYS A 71 6.46 4.68 11.04
C LYS A 71 7.55 3.63 11.29
N TYR A 72 7.20 2.37 11.56
CA TYR A 72 8.19 1.31 11.82
C TYR A 72 9.10 1.07 10.63
N PHE A 73 8.54 1.03 9.41
CA PHE A 73 9.33 0.89 8.20
C PHE A 73 10.18 2.13 7.95
N ILE A 74 9.63 3.33 8.14
CA ILE A 74 10.36 4.60 7.94
C ILE A 74 11.58 4.66 8.87
N ASP A 75 11.41 4.31 10.15
CA ASP A 75 12.48 4.31 11.14
C ASP A 75 13.53 3.23 10.83
N ALA A 76 13.09 2.00 10.49
CA ALA A 76 13.98 0.91 10.12
C ALA A 76 14.81 1.25 8.86
N TYR A 77 14.16 1.79 7.83
CA TYR A 77 14.82 2.23 6.61
C TYR A 77 15.84 3.34 6.89
N ALA A 78 15.53 4.29 7.78
CA ALA A 78 16.45 5.35 8.17
C ALA A 78 17.71 4.83 8.88
N VAL A 79 17.57 3.77 9.69
CA VAL A 79 18.72 3.08 10.32
C VAL A 79 19.54 2.34 9.27
N MET A 80 18.90 1.53 8.42
CA MET A 80 19.59 0.78 7.35
C MET A 80 20.35 1.71 6.40
N ARG A 81 19.78 2.87 6.07
CA ARG A 81 20.45 3.89 5.26
C ARG A 81 21.74 4.43 5.89
N GLN A 82 21.83 4.55 7.21
CA GLN A 82 23.03 5.04 7.88
C GLN A 82 24.19 4.05 7.75
N GLU A 83 23.89 2.75 7.80
CA GLU A 83 24.88 1.68 7.75
C GLU A 83 25.17 1.22 6.30
N PHE A 84 24.16 1.19 5.45
CA PHE A 84 24.17 0.59 4.10
C PHE A 84 23.65 1.57 3.04
N SER A 85 24.17 2.80 3.03
CA SER A 85 23.67 3.89 2.16
C SER A 85 23.66 3.59 0.65
N SER A 86 24.47 2.65 0.16
CA SER A 86 24.45 2.20 -1.25
C SER A 86 23.20 1.38 -1.57
N ASP A 87 22.78 0.54 -0.63
CA ASP A 87 21.66 -0.41 -0.81
C ASP A 87 20.33 0.25 -0.43
N TYR A 88 20.38 1.30 0.39
CA TYR A 88 19.22 2.08 0.86
C TYR A 88 19.36 3.56 0.45
N PRO A 89 19.30 3.90 -0.86
CA PRO A 89 19.66 5.23 -1.36
C PRO A 89 18.61 6.32 -1.14
N ARG A 90 17.33 5.96 -0.92
CA ARG A 90 16.25 6.93 -0.73
C ARG A 90 16.48 7.83 0.48
N PRO A 91 16.05 9.11 0.46
CA PRO A 91 16.15 10.00 1.61
C PRO A 91 15.14 9.63 2.70
N ALA A 92 15.34 10.16 3.90
CA ALA A 92 14.40 10.00 5.01
C ALA A 92 13.07 10.72 4.72
N TYR A 93 11.96 10.10 5.09
CA TYR A 93 10.64 10.71 5.04
C TYR A 93 10.58 11.95 5.94
N PRO A 94 9.95 13.07 5.52
CA PRO A 94 9.09 13.26 4.35
C PRO A 94 9.78 13.90 3.13
N ALA A 95 11.10 13.77 2.97
CA ALA A 95 11.79 14.37 1.82
C ALA A 95 11.30 13.81 0.46
N GLU A 96 11.40 14.59 -0.61
CA GLU A 96 11.11 14.10 -1.96
C GLU A 96 12.01 12.91 -2.32
N GLY A 97 11.42 11.88 -2.92
CA GLY A 97 12.04 10.58 -3.20
C GLY A 97 12.01 9.60 -2.03
N SER A 98 11.49 9.96 -0.86
CA SER A 98 11.34 9.05 0.29
C SER A 98 10.20 8.06 0.12
N PHE A 99 10.17 7.05 0.98
CA PHE A 99 9.13 6.05 1.01
C PHE A 99 8.06 6.34 2.07
N LEU A 100 6.79 6.09 1.72
CA LEU A 100 5.67 6.06 2.64
C LEU A 100 4.87 4.75 2.45
N PRO A 101 4.92 3.80 3.40
CA PRO A 101 4.18 2.53 3.32
C PRO A 101 2.66 2.68 3.25
N TRP A 102 2.02 1.78 2.50
CA TRP A 102 0.55 1.68 2.42
C TRP A 102 0.01 0.26 2.44
N ALA A 103 0.86 -0.75 2.20
CA ALA A 103 0.51 -2.15 2.35
C ALA A 103 1.75 -3.00 2.67
N VAL A 104 1.54 -4.21 3.20
CA VAL A 104 2.59 -5.18 3.51
C VAL A 104 2.14 -6.58 3.06
N THR A 105 3.09 -7.46 2.77
CA THR A 105 2.81 -8.87 2.50
C THR A 105 3.10 -9.75 3.71
N ASP A 106 2.60 -10.98 3.72
CA ASP A 106 2.95 -11.99 4.73
C ASP A 106 4.45 -12.36 4.74
N ASN A 107 5.13 -12.15 3.61
CA ASN A 107 6.57 -12.43 3.47
C ASN A 107 7.44 -11.23 3.88
N GLY A 108 6.83 -10.11 4.27
CA GLY A 108 7.53 -8.93 4.79
C GLY A 108 7.91 -7.89 3.75
N GLU A 109 7.54 -8.07 2.48
CA GLU A 109 7.66 -7.00 1.50
C GLU A 109 6.74 -5.83 1.88
N THR A 110 7.22 -4.61 1.63
CA THR A 110 6.45 -3.41 1.91
C THR A 110 6.12 -2.70 0.61
N LEU A 111 4.83 -2.45 0.38
CA LEU A 111 4.38 -1.61 -0.70
C LEU A 111 4.34 -0.17 -0.20
N VAL A 112 5.03 0.69 -0.94
CA VAL A 112 5.30 2.07 -0.56
C VAL A 112 4.86 3.01 -1.67
N TRP A 113 4.55 4.24 -1.31
CA TRP A 113 4.57 5.37 -2.23
C TRP A 113 5.96 6.00 -2.25
N LEU A 114 6.42 6.38 -3.43
CA LEU A 114 7.51 7.32 -3.63
C LEU A 114 6.96 8.74 -3.52
N VAL A 115 7.22 9.36 -2.37
CA VAL A 115 6.77 10.73 -2.06
C VAL A 115 7.50 11.70 -2.96
N ASN A 116 6.80 12.39 -3.83
CA ASN A 116 7.39 13.38 -4.74
C ASN A 116 6.34 14.39 -5.15
N GLY A 117 6.43 15.64 -4.69
CA GLY A 117 5.40 16.64 -4.90
C GLY A 117 4.05 16.26 -4.26
N GLU A 118 2.96 16.56 -4.97
CA GLU A 118 1.59 16.35 -4.48
C GLU A 118 1.21 14.85 -4.44
N PRO A 119 0.35 14.41 -3.50
CA PRO A 119 -0.01 13.00 -3.33
C PRO A 119 -0.49 12.27 -4.59
N GLU A 120 -1.25 12.96 -5.45
CA GLU A 120 -1.75 12.39 -6.71
C GLU A 120 -0.65 12.04 -7.73
N SER A 121 0.58 12.53 -7.52
CA SER A 121 1.73 12.25 -8.38
C SER A 121 2.67 11.18 -7.82
N TRP A 122 2.39 10.69 -6.60
CA TRP A 122 3.20 9.67 -5.96
C TRP A 122 3.07 8.33 -6.71
N LYS A 123 4.19 7.66 -6.88
CA LYS A 123 4.27 6.37 -7.59
C LYS A 123 4.30 5.24 -6.59
N VAL A 124 3.74 4.10 -6.95
CA VAL A 124 3.88 2.87 -6.13
C VAL A 124 5.25 2.24 -6.37
N ALA A 125 5.83 1.69 -5.31
CA ALA A 125 6.94 0.75 -5.40
C ALA A 125 6.73 -0.43 -4.45
N ILE A 126 7.38 -1.55 -4.76
CA ILE A 126 7.53 -2.71 -3.87
C ILE A 126 8.95 -2.66 -3.34
N HIS A 127 9.11 -2.64 -2.02
CA HIS A 127 10.40 -2.76 -1.35
C HIS A 127 10.56 -4.18 -0.81
N SER A 128 11.64 -4.83 -1.23
CA SER A 128 12.01 -6.18 -0.80
C SER A 128 12.28 -6.22 0.70
N SER A 129 11.87 -7.32 1.34
CA SER A 129 12.25 -7.64 2.72
C SER A 129 13.74 -7.95 2.86
N ASP A 130 14.39 -8.39 1.77
CA ASP A 130 15.81 -8.75 1.72
C ASP A 130 16.57 -7.79 0.76
N GLN A 131 17.69 -7.23 1.24
CA GLN A 131 18.67 -6.45 0.47
C GLN A 131 18.17 -5.14 -0.21
N GLY A 132 17.09 -4.53 0.28
CA GLY A 132 16.70 -3.16 -0.09
C GLY A 132 16.26 -2.97 -1.54
N ALA A 133 16.14 -4.04 -2.33
CA ALA A 133 15.72 -3.98 -3.73
C ALA A 133 14.34 -3.34 -3.86
N GLU A 134 14.13 -2.57 -4.94
CA GLU A 134 12.86 -1.91 -5.22
C GLU A 134 12.39 -2.16 -6.65
N GLU A 135 11.07 -2.28 -6.81
CA GLU A 135 10.41 -2.25 -8.12
C GLU A 135 9.44 -1.07 -8.16
N VAL A 136 9.69 -0.13 -9.07
CA VAL A 136 8.90 1.11 -9.16
C VAL A 136 7.91 1.03 -10.31
N TYR A 137 6.67 1.40 -10.03
CA TYR A 137 5.55 1.39 -10.96
C TYR A 137 4.97 2.80 -11.08
N ASN A 138 4.82 3.30 -12.30
CA ASN A 138 4.32 4.66 -12.56
C ASN A 138 2.78 4.74 -12.47
N PHE A 139 2.24 4.28 -11.34
CA PHE A 139 0.83 4.04 -11.08
C PHE A 139 0.46 4.55 -9.68
N GLY A 140 -0.82 4.89 -9.49
CA GLY A 140 -1.45 4.96 -8.16
C GLY A 140 -1.70 3.56 -7.58
N CYS A 141 -2.09 3.46 -6.30
CA CYS A 141 -2.28 2.15 -5.66
C CYS A 141 -3.44 1.35 -6.26
N VAL A 142 -4.53 2.01 -6.66
CA VAL A 142 -5.68 1.33 -7.27
C VAL A 142 -5.33 0.80 -8.66
N GLU A 143 -4.56 1.56 -9.44
CA GLU A 143 -4.08 1.10 -10.74
C GLU A 143 -3.13 -0.09 -10.57
N PHE A 144 -2.19 0.02 -9.63
CA PHE A 144 -1.24 -1.03 -9.33
C PHE A 144 -1.96 -2.33 -8.93
N LEU A 145 -2.90 -2.28 -7.99
CA LEU A 145 -3.69 -3.45 -7.59
C LEU A 145 -4.46 -4.04 -8.77
N LEU A 146 -5.15 -3.21 -9.56
CA LEU A 146 -5.89 -3.68 -10.72
C LEU A 146 -4.99 -4.42 -11.70
N LYS A 147 -3.84 -3.85 -12.04
CA LYS A 147 -2.89 -4.44 -13.01
C LYS A 147 -2.20 -5.68 -12.47
N LEU A 148 -1.89 -5.69 -11.18
CA LEU A 148 -1.27 -6.85 -10.54
C LEU A 148 -2.25 -8.02 -10.52
N LEU A 149 -3.47 -7.81 -10.04
CA LEU A 149 -4.51 -8.84 -9.97
C LEU A 149 -4.98 -9.29 -11.37
N SER A 150 -5.02 -8.39 -12.36
CA SER A 150 -5.34 -8.78 -13.75
C SER A 150 -4.17 -9.44 -14.48
N ARG A 151 -3.00 -9.52 -13.85
CA ARG A 151 -1.73 -10.00 -14.44
C ARG A 151 -1.27 -9.20 -15.66
N ASP A 152 -1.69 -7.94 -15.77
CA ASP A 152 -1.12 -6.99 -16.74
C ASP A 152 0.35 -6.67 -16.41
N ILE A 153 0.72 -6.82 -15.14
CA ILE A 153 2.09 -6.72 -14.62
C ILE A 153 2.43 -7.93 -13.77
N SER A 154 3.72 -8.22 -13.65
CA SER A 154 4.27 -9.22 -12.74
C SER A 154 5.46 -8.61 -11.99
N SER A 155 5.57 -8.87 -10.70
CA SER A 155 6.74 -8.48 -9.90
C SER A 155 7.77 -9.59 -9.87
N LYS A 156 9.06 -9.24 -9.82
CA LYS A 156 10.17 -10.18 -9.53
C LYS A 156 10.49 -10.24 -8.04
N ILE A 157 9.96 -9.31 -7.25
CA ILE A 157 10.11 -9.28 -5.78
C ILE A 157 9.01 -10.12 -5.12
N LEU A 158 7.75 -9.98 -5.56
CA LEU A 158 6.66 -10.79 -5.01
C LEU A 158 6.81 -12.26 -5.40
N PRO A 159 6.29 -13.20 -4.58
CA PRO A 159 6.32 -14.61 -4.91
C PRO A 159 5.56 -14.87 -6.20
N SER A 160 6.07 -15.78 -7.03
CA SER A 160 5.45 -16.13 -8.32
C SER A 160 4.04 -16.71 -8.21
N GLN A 161 3.65 -17.16 -7.01
CA GLN A 161 2.31 -17.67 -6.70
C GLN A 161 1.29 -16.56 -6.43
N PHE A 162 1.72 -15.30 -6.33
CA PHE A 162 0.82 -14.17 -6.11
C PHE A 162 0.80 -13.23 -7.34
N PRO A 163 -0.40 -12.89 -7.86
CA PRO A 163 -1.72 -13.38 -7.43
C PRO A 163 -1.97 -14.86 -7.81
N PRO A 164 -2.87 -15.60 -7.11
CA PRO A 164 -3.13 -17.02 -7.36
C PRO A 164 -3.71 -17.31 -8.75
N ASP A 165 -3.04 -18.14 -9.55
CA ASP A 165 -3.34 -18.41 -10.97
C ASP A 165 -4.66 -19.12 -11.25
N ASP A 166 -5.29 -19.70 -10.23
CA ASP A 166 -6.53 -20.46 -10.32
C ASP A 166 -7.79 -19.65 -10.00
N LEU A 167 -7.64 -18.34 -9.80
CA LEU A 167 -8.74 -17.43 -9.47
C LEU A 167 -9.17 -16.58 -10.67
N ASP A 168 -10.43 -16.73 -11.08
CA ASP A 168 -11.10 -15.80 -12.00
C ASP A 168 -11.44 -14.46 -11.32
N ASN A 169 -11.61 -14.47 -9.99
CA ASN A 169 -11.88 -13.29 -9.16
C ASN A 169 -11.12 -13.39 -7.83
N HIS A 170 -10.65 -12.24 -7.36
CA HIS A 170 -9.94 -12.07 -6.10
C HIS A 170 -10.89 -11.71 -4.96
N PHE A 171 -10.48 -11.97 -3.73
CA PHE A 171 -11.28 -11.69 -2.55
C PHE A 171 -10.57 -10.76 -1.58
N PHE A 172 -11.37 -9.95 -0.89
CA PHE A 172 -10.90 -9.09 0.19
C PHE A 172 -11.38 -9.64 1.53
N ARG A 173 -10.46 -9.94 2.44
CA ARG A 173 -10.76 -10.40 3.80
C ARG A 173 -10.62 -9.26 4.79
N ILE A 174 -11.72 -8.93 5.47
CA ILE A 174 -11.74 -7.91 6.54
C ILE A 174 -10.91 -8.40 7.73
N ALA A 175 -10.15 -7.50 8.34
CA ALA A 175 -9.30 -7.80 9.50
C ALA A 175 -9.26 -6.69 10.57
N ASP A 176 -10.27 -5.81 10.57
CA ASP A 176 -10.48 -4.81 11.63
C ASP A 176 -11.11 -5.38 12.90
#